data_AF-A0A351DFB3-F1
#
_entry.id   AF-A0A351DFB3-F1
#
_cell.length_a   1.000
_cell.length_b   1.000
_cell.length_c   1.000
_cell.angle_alpha   90.00
_cell.angle_beta   90.00
_cell.angle_gamma   90.00
#
_symmetry.space_group_name_H-M   'P 1'
#
loop_
_entity.id
_entity.type
_entity.pdbx_description
1 polymer ?
#
loop_
_entity_poly.entity_id
_entity_poly.type
_entity_poly.pdbx_seq_one_letter_code
_entity_poly.pdbx_strand_id
1 'polypeptide(L)'
;MPNFQHSRFLEQDAVNQLLIPRNDALLREISIDDSTFSLSKGPFSYYERSVEVTPSPSGVHVTETFTYKIASPFWRLLLGMPVRRFLKRSGGSNKKLWWAPPEIFDSQTTKTLSLLCIAAVITGYLGALLGQTATFAAEEFGASDRAQGVLLAMVRIGTLITVVVAGLADKHGRKRLLIFSLWSGCAITLLSAASPNIVMLGISQAMARGFATAISILIGIMAAEAAPKGSRAYIAGILTLTAGLGAGIPVWLLSLADVHTRGWRLLFLISFAFFPVISWLRAQLHESVRFNSHQEARDTKADIGLAPVVWSRFAALAAVAFLILMFAAPASQFRNEFLRDERGFSAAQISLFILASHTPQIIGVALAAKISDLRGRKPVAAFAVGIGSLFTVLAYSLAGTGMWLTAMIAGIISAGAGPSLGVYGAEMFSTGRRGQSNGAISIFAVLGSACGLLLIGDLSERFGSFGEAFSLLSVCPILVVLLVLIFFPESKNRELEDLNPEDLASDEL
;
A
#
# COMPACT_ATOMS: atom_id res chain seq x y z
N MET A 1 1.30 -0.26 32.81
CA MET A 1 0.86 0.71 31.78
C MET A 1 1.75 1.93 31.89
N PRO A 2 2.10 2.63 30.80
CA PRO A 2 2.84 3.88 30.92
C PRO A 2 2.03 4.89 31.75
N ASN A 3 2.67 5.40 32.80
CA ASN A 3 2.21 6.52 33.61
C ASN A 3 3.25 7.64 33.43
N PHE A 4 2.81 8.85 33.11
CA PHE A 4 3.70 10.00 33.14
C PHE A 4 3.02 11.24 33.68
N GLN A 5 3.78 12.02 34.44
CA GLN A 5 3.37 13.31 34.95
C GLN A 5 3.91 14.44 34.07
N HIS A 6 3.14 15.51 33.96
CA HIS A 6 3.50 16.71 33.24
C HIS A 6 3.06 17.94 34.03
N SER A 7 4.02 18.61 34.65
CA SER A 7 3.77 19.81 35.46
C SER A 7 4.00 21.08 34.65
N ARG A 8 3.15 22.09 34.84
CA ARG A 8 3.28 23.42 34.26
C ARG A 8 2.91 24.48 35.27
N PHE A 9 3.48 25.66 35.08
CA PHE A 9 3.07 26.87 35.76
C PHE A 9 2.11 27.64 34.85
N LEU A 10 0.94 28.00 35.35
CA LEU A 10 -0.13 28.63 34.58
C LEU A 10 -0.76 29.78 35.38
N GLU A 11 -1.30 30.77 34.65
CA GLU A 11 -2.19 31.78 35.20
C GLU A 11 -3.54 31.16 35.57
N GLN A 12 -4.22 31.76 36.56
CA GLN A 12 -5.44 31.20 37.18
C GLN A 12 -6.56 30.92 36.17
N ASP A 13 -6.72 31.77 35.15
CA ASP A 13 -7.74 31.60 34.10
C ASP A 13 -7.45 30.42 33.15
N ALA A 14 -6.19 30.05 32.97
CA ALA A 14 -5.78 28.93 32.12
C ALA A 14 -5.99 27.56 32.79
N VAL A 15 -6.14 27.52 34.12
CA VAL A 15 -6.39 26.29 34.89
C VAL A 15 -7.77 25.72 34.61
N ASN A 16 -8.77 26.59 34.45
CA ASN A 16 -10.16 26.19 34.17
C ASN A 16 -10.27 25.40 32.85
N GLN A 17 -9.43 25.69 31.85
CA GLN A 17 -9.41 24.91 30.60
C GLN A 17 -8.88 23.48 30.78
N LEU A 18 -8.04 23.23 31.79
CA LEU A 18 -7.50 21.91 32.07
C LEU A 18 -8.45 21.04 32.90
N LEU A 19 -9.40 21.65 33.61
CA LEU A 19 -10.45 20.98 34.37
C LEU A 19 -11.70 20.66 33.51
N ILE A 20 -11.69 21.00 32.22
CA ILE A 20 -12.74 20.61 31.27
C ILE A 20 -12.33 19.29 30.59
N PRO A 21 -13.27 18.35 30.35
CA PRO A 21 -13.01 17.14 29.57
C PRO A 21 -12.50 17.49 28.16
N ARG A 22 -11.39 16.87 27.74
CA ARG A 22 -10.80 17.12 26.41
C ARG A 22 -11.71 16.60 25.30
N ASN A 23 -11.83 17.40 24.23
CA ASN A 23 -12.45 17.00 22.96
C ASN A 23 -11.52 17.43 21.82
N ASP A 24 -10.52 16.60 21.56
CA ASP A 24 -9.45 16.88 20.60
C ASP A 24 -9.55 15.98 19.35
N ALA A 25 -8.66 16.18 18.39
CA ALA A 25 -8.58 15.39 17.16
C ALA A 25 -8.30 13.88 17.37
N LEU A 26 -7.83 13.46 18.55
CA LEU A 26 -7.40 12.08 18.81
C LEU A 26 -8.22 11.37 19.91
N LEU A 27 -8.85 12.11 20.82
CA LEU A 27 -9.63 11.53 21.91
C LEU A 27 -10.73 12.47 22.40
N ARG A 28 -11.75 11.87 23.03
CA ARG A 28 -12.79 12.52 23.81
C ARG A 28 -12.80 11.97 25.21
N GLU A 29 -12.90 12.84 26.19
CA GLU A 29 -12.98 12.51 27.61
C GLU A 29 -14.39 12.70 28.18
N ILE A 30 -14.65 12.03 29.29
CA ILE A 30 -15.79 12.25 30.20
C ILE A 30 -15.22 12.47 31.60
N SER A 31 -15.79 13.42 32.36
CA SER A 31 -15.45 13.64 33.77
C SER A 31 -15.97 12.48 34.62
N ILE A 32 -15.09 11.86 35.40
CA ILE A 32 -15.48 10.96 36.50
C ILE A 32 -15.75 11.80 37.74
N ASP A 33 -14.79 12.67 38.07
CA ASP A 33 -14.82 13.62 39.19
C ASP A 33 -14.34 15.00 38.71
N ASP A 34 -14.33 16.01 39.58
CA ASP A 34 -13.89 17.39 39.25
C ASP A 34 -12.44 17.50 38.75
N SER A 35 -11.60 16.52 39.10
CA SER A 35 -10.16 16.50 38.75
C SER A 35 -9.73 15.24 37.97
N THR A 36 -10.64 14.29 37.71
CA THR A 36 -10.32 12.99 37.10
C THR A 36 -11.19 12.74 35.88
N PHE A 37 -10.55 12.38 34.77
CA PHE A 37 -11.18 12.21 33.46
C PHE A 37 -10.88 10.83 32.88
N SER A 38 -11.90 10.20 32.30
CA SER A 38 -11.79 8.91 31.60
C SER A 38 -12.05 9.04 30.11
N LEU A 39 -11.72 7.97 29.38
CA LEU A 39 -11.92 7.89 27.95
C LEU A 39 -13.40 7.67 27.57
N SER A 40 -13.95 8.58 26.77
CA SER A 40 -15.19 8.35 26.02
C SER A 40 -14.91 7.63 24.71
N LYS A 41 -13.99 8.20 23.91
CA LYS A 41 -13.66 7.70 22.58
C LYS A 41 -12.20 8.01 22.26
N GLY A 42 -11.47 7.03 21.75
CA GLY A 42 -10.10 7.23 21.32
C GLY A 42 -9.35 5.91 21.11
N PRO A 43 -8.09 5.98 20.63
CA PRO A 43 -7.30 4.82 20.24
C PRO A 43 -6.68 4.06 21.42
N PHE A 44 -7.31 4.14 22.60
CA PHE A 44 -6.82 3.58 23.85
C PHE A 44 -7.72 2.43 24.32
N SER A 45 -7.09 1.41 24.89
CA SER A 45 -7.76 0.33 25.64
C SER A 45 -7.97 0.70 27.12
N TYR A 46 -7.17 1.64 27.62
CA TYR A 46 -7.31 2.28 28.93
C TYR A 46 -6.77 3.69 28.81
N TYR A 47 -7.47 4.67 29.37
CA TYR A 47 -6.97 6.04 29.49
C TYR A 47 -7.66 6.74 30.66
N GLU A 48 -6.83 7.39 31.46
CA GLU A 48 -7.22 8.18 32.61
C GLU A 48 -6.25 9.35 32.76
N ARG A 49 -6.82 10.53 33.06
CA ARG A 49 -6.09 11.76 33.31
C ARG A 49 -6.56 12.33 34.65
N SER A 50 -5.63 12.58 35.56
CA SER A 50 -5.90 13.34 36.78
C SER A 50 -5.16 14.67 36.77
N VAL A 51 -5.77 15.70 37.34
CA VAL A 51 -5.25 17.06 37.38
C VAL A 51 -5.14 17.49 38.84
N GLU A 52 -3.92 17.68 39.32
CA GLU A 52 -3.65 18.23 40.64
C GLU A 52 -3.26 19.70 40.52
N VAL A 53 -3.95 20.54 41.29
CA VAL A 53 -3.75 21.99 41.28
C VAL A 53 -3.15 22.40 42.63
N THR A 54 -1.92 22.90 42.59
CA THR A 54 -1.20 23.36 43.79
C THR A 54 -1.00 24.89 43.74
N PRO A 55 -1.50 25.63 44.74
CA PRO A 55 -1.34 27.08 44.77
C PRO A 55 0.13 27.47 45.00
N SER A 56 0.59 28.53 44.32
CA SER A 56 1.95 29.05 44.41
C SER A 56 1.91 30.58 44.56
N PRO A 57 2.91 31.22 45.20
CA PRO A 57 2.87 32.67 45.49
C PRO A 57 2.76 33.58 44.27
N SER A 58 3.14 33.11 43.08
CA SER A 58 3.16 33.88 41.82
C SER A 58 2.19 33.36 40.76
N GLY A 59 1.37 32.33 41.05
CA GLY A 59 0.49 31.67 40.08
C GLY A 59 0.06 30.26 40.51
N VAL A 60 -0.25 29.38 39.58
CA VAL A 60 -0.74 28.03 39.88
C VAL A 60 0.15 26.96 39.25
N HIS A 61 0.60 26.01 40.07
CA HIS A 61 1.28 24.81 39.58
C HIS A 61 0.25 23.71 39.32
N VAL A 62 0.10 23.35 38.05
CA VAL A 62 -0.80 22.27 37.63
C VAL A 62 0.04 21.06 37.24
N THR A 63 -0.25 19.90 37.84
CA THR A 63 0.36 18.62 37.49
C THR A 63 -0.70 17.72 36.87
N GLU A 64 -0.55 17.42 35.58
CA GLU A 64 -1.39 16.44 34.89
C GLU A 64 -0.71 15.06 34.93
N THR A 65 -1.41 14.06 35.47
CA THR A 65 -0.95 12.66 35.46
C THR A 65 -1.75 11.89 34.42
N PHE A 66 -1.06 11.22 33.49
CA PHE A 66 -1.70 10.43 32.44
C PHE A 66 -1.35 8.95 32.58
N THR A 67 -2.37 8.11 32.72
CA THR A 67 -2.25 6.65 32.69
C THR A 67 -2.99 6.11 31.49
N TYR A 68 -2.29 5.48 30.54
CA TYR A 68 -2.94 5.01 29.32
C TYR A 68 -2.33 3.73 28.74
N LYS A 69 -3.10 3.05 27.88
CA LYS A 69 -2.67 1.88 27.11
C LYS A 69 -3.25 1.96 25.70
N ILE A 70 -2.40 2.23 24.70
CA ILE A 70 -2.80 2.27 23.29
C ILE A 70 -3.37 0.90 22.87
N ALA A 71 -4.50 0.91 22.16
CA ALA A 71 -5.21 -0.31 21.74
C ALA A 71 -4.47 -1.10 20.63
N SER A 72 -3.39 -0.55 20.10
CA SER A 72 -2.52 -1.17 19.09
C SER A 72 -1.46 -2.06 19.76
N PRO A 73 -1.57 -3.40 19.71
CA PRO A 73 -0.68 -4.31 20.43
C PRO A 73 0.79 -4.20 20.01
N PHE A 74 1.07 -4.16 18.71
CA PHE A 74 2.44 -4.15 18.17
C PHE A 74 2.98 -2.72 18.00
N TRP A 75 2.19 -1.82 17.39
CA TRP A 75 2.64 -0.48 17.02
C TRP A 75 2.71 0.52 18.19
N ARG A 76 2.38 0.10 19.43
CA ARG A 76 2.42 0.96 20.63
C ARG A 76 3.77 1.61 20.88
N LEU A 77 4.88 0.98 20.49
CA LEU A 77 6.22 1.52 20.66
C LEU A 77 6.46 2.70 19.71
N LEU A 78 6.09 2.52 18.43
CA LEU A 78 6.21 3.55 17.41
C LEU A 78 5.26 4.73 17.67
N LEU A 79 4.04 4.44 18.14
CA LEU A 79 3.03 5.46 18.46
C LEU A 79 3.25 6.12 19.83
N GLY A 80 4.05 5.54 20.72
CA GLY A 80 4.19 6.00 22.10
C GLY A 80 4.75 7.42 22.21
N MET A 81 5.82 7.73 21.47
CA MET A 81 6.41 9.07 21.48
C MET A 81 5.48 10.16 20.90
N PRO A 82 4.89 10.01 19.69
CA PRO A 82 3.99 11.03 19.15
C PRO A 82 2.73 11.20 20.01
N VAL A 83 2.15 10.12 20.54
CA VAL A 83 0.99 10.20 21.44
C VAL A 83 1.36 10.89 22.76
N ARG A 84 2.50 10.56 23.38
CA ARG A 84 2.96 11.24 24.60
C ARG A 84 3.20 12.74 24.35
N ARG A 85 3.79 13.12 23.22
CA ARG A 85 3.97 14.53 22.82
C ARG A 85 2.64 15.24 22.60
N PHE A 86 1.64 14.54 22.04
CA PHE A 86 0.30 15.05 21.86
C PHE A 86 -0.41 15.27 23.20
N LEU A 87 -0.41 14.28 24.09
CA LEU A 87 -1.06 14.38 25.42
C LEU A 87 -0.49 15.53 26.25
N LYS A 88 0.82 15.81 26.11
CA LYS A 88 1.45 16.97 26.73
C LYS A 88 0.90 18.30 26.20
N ARG A 89 0.40 18.42 24.98
CA ARG A 89 -0.14 19.71 24.49
C ARG A 89 -1.49 19.98 25.16
N SER A 90 -1.69 21.21 25.65
CA SER A 90 -2.96 21.60 26.29
C SER A 90 -4.10 21.57 25.26
N GLY A 91 -5.25 21.04 25.68
CA GLY A 91 -6.47 20.82 24.89
C GLY A 91 -7.20 22.14 24.57
N GLY A 92 -6.62 22.95 23.69
CA GLY A 92 -7.25 24.17 23.18
C GLY A 92 -6.93 24.46 21.72
N SER A 93 -6.13 23.61 21.05
CA SER A 93 -5.77 23.83 19.65
C SER A 93 -6.49 22.83 18.76
N ASN A 94 -7.55 23.30 18.10
CA ASN A 94 -8.25 22.63 16.99
C ASN A 94 -7.36 22.46 15.73
N LYS A 95 -6.02 22.40 15.90
CA LYS A 95 -5.07 22.23 14.81
C LYS A 95 -5.10 20.77 14.38
N LYS A 96 -5.62 20.54 13.16
CA LYS A 96 -5.53 19.26 12.44
C LYS A 96 -4.08 18.77 12.49
N LEU A 97 -3.84 17.68 13.21
CA LEU A 97 -2.54 17.02 13.23
C LEU A 97 -2.36 16.30 11.90
N TRP A 98 -1.26 16.61 11.20
CA TRP A 98 -0.98 16.03 9.88
C TRP A 98 -0.89 14.49 9.88
N TRP A 99 -0.63 13.88 11.04
CA TRP A 99 -0.51 12.42 11.21
C TRP A 99 -1.74 11.77 11.87
N ALA A 100 -2.66 12.56 12.46
CA ALA A 100 -3.84 12.00 13.13
C ALA A 100 -4.92 11.62 12.11
N PRO A 101 -5.77 10.62 12.43
CA PRO A 101 -6.89 10.29 11.58
C PRO A 101 -7.88 11.47 11.49
N PRO A 102 -8.62 11.62 10.38
CA PRO A 102 -9.65 12.66 10.23
C PRO A 102 -10.78 12.55 11.26
N GLU A 103 -11.09 11.30 11.67
CA GLU A 103 -12.09 10.97 12.68
C GLU A 103 -11.45 10.20 13.83
N ILE A 104 -11.98 10.38 15.05
CA ILE A 104 -11.50 9.68 16.24
C ILE A 104 -11.84 8.20 16.13
N PHE A 105 -10.81 7.36 16.11
CA PHE A 105 -10.95 5.90 16.13
C PHE A 105 -11.26 5.41 17.55
N ASP A 106 -12.16 4.46 17.66
CA ASP A 106 -12.40 3.71 18.88
C ASP A 106 -11.34 2.61 19.08
N SER A 107 -11.37 1.98 20.26
CA SER A 107 -10.40 0.96 20.67
C SER A 107 -10.43 -0.27 19.74
N GLN A 108 -11.62 -0.70 19.32
CA GLN A 108 -11.80 -1.91 18.51
C GLN A 108 -11.36 -1.68 17.06
N THR A 109 -11.72 -0.54 16.47
CA THR A 109 -11.22 -0.14 15.14
C THR A 109 -9.70 -0.01 15.15
N THR A 110 -9.14 0.66 16.17
CA THR A 110 -7.67 0.80 16.31
C THR A 110 -6.97 -0.56 16.40
N LYS A 111 -7.51 -1.49 17.20
CA LYS A 111 -6.98 -2.84 17.33
C LYS A 111 -7.08 -3.61 16.01
N THR A 112 -8.22 -3.56 15.32
CA THR A 112 -8.44 -4.27 14.06
C THR A 112 -7.50 -3.76 12.97
N LEU A 113 -7.43 -2.44 12.78
CA LEU A 113 -6.54 -1.82 11.80
C LEU A 113 -5.06 -2.12 12.09
N SER A 114 -4.67 -2.13 13.36
CA SER A 114 -3.33 -2.50 13.81
C SER A 114 -2.96 -3.94 13.40
N LEU A 115 -3.88 -4.89 13.55
CA LEU A 115 -3.71 -6.29 13.15
C LEU A 115 -3.65 -6.43 11.61
N LEU A 116 -4.49 -5.69 10.89
CA LEU A 116 -4.49 -5.65 9.43
C LEU A 116 -3.19 -5.06 8.86
N CYS A 117 -2.60 -4.06 9.54
CA CYS A 117 -1.28 -3.52 9.18
C CYS A 117 -0.17 -4.59 9.29
N ILE A 118 -0.24 -5.47 10.29
CA ILE A 118 0.74 -6.57 10.42
C ILE A 118 0.57 -7.57 9.27
N ALA A 119 -0.67 -7.91 8.92
CA ALA A 119 -0.95 -8.75 7.75
C ALA A 119 -0.50 -8.09 6.44
N ALA A 120 -0.59 -6.75 6.33
CA ALA A 120 -0.11 -5.99 5.19
C ALA A 120 1.42 -6.06 5.07
N VAL A 121 2.17 -6.01 6.18
CA VAL A 121 3.63 -6.23 6.18
C VAL A 121 3.97 -7.62 5.62
N ILE A 122 3.30 -8.68 6.08
CA ILE A 122 3.52 -10.05 5.55
C ILE A 122 3.23 -10.09 4.05
N THR A 123 2.13 -9.47 3.63
CA THR A 123 1.73 -9.41 2.21
C THR A 123 2.76 -8.69 1.35
N GLY A 124 3.27 -7.56 1.83
CA GLY A 124 4.31 -6.79 1.16
C GLY A 124 5.59 -7.59 0.98
N TYR A 125 6.01 -8.30 2.03
CA TYR A 125 7.16 -9.19 1.99
C TYR A 125 6.96 -10.28 0.93
N LEU A 126 5.85 -11.03 0.98
CA LEU A 126 5.54 -12.08 0.00
C LEU A 126 5.48 -11.52 -1.43
N GLY A 127 4.96 -10.30 -1.57
CA GLY A 127 4.82 -9.65 -2.86
C GLY A 127 6.14 -9.18 -3.48
N ALA A 128 7.10 -8.75 -2.67
CA ALA A 128 8.37 -8.24 -3.18
C ALA A 128 9.46 -9.31 -3.33
N LEU A 129 9.34 -10.40 -2.57
CA LEU A 129 10.40 -11.40 -2.41
C LEU A 129 10.98 -11.91 -3.75
N LEU A 130 10.14 -12.46 -4.63
CA LEU A 130 10.62 -12.98 -5.92
C LEU A 130 11.30 -11.89 -6.75
N GLY A 131 10.73 -10.68 -6.80
CA GLY A 131 11.33 -9.59 -7.58
C GLY A 131 12.70 -9.16 -7.06
N GLN A 132 13.01 -9.43 -5.80
CA GLN A 132 14.36 -9.20 -5.26
C GLN A 132 15.31 -10.38 -5.51
N THR A 133 14.80 -11.61 -5.50
CA THR A 133 15.64 -12.82 -5.53
C THR A 133 15.72 -13.53 -6.89
N ALA A 134 14.87 -13.18 -7.86
CA ALA A 134 14.77 -13.87 -9.15
C ALA A 134 16.11 -13.93 -9.89
N THR A 135 16.85 -12.82 -9.87
CA THR A 135 18.17 -12.72 -10.47
C THR A 135 19.16 -13.74 -9.90
N PHE A 136 19.26 -13.84 -8.57
CA PHE A 136 20.16 -14.77 -7.87
C PHE A 136 19.75 -16.23 -8.10
N ALA A 137 18.44 -16.50 -8.18
CA ALA A 137 17.94 -17.82 -8.52
C ALA A 137 18.27 -18.19 -9.98
N ALA A 138 18.17 -17.24 -10.91
CA ALA A 138 18.51 -17.46 -12.32
C ALA A 138 20.00 -17.79 -12.49
N GLU A 139 20.88 -17.08 -11.79
CA GLU A 139 22.33 -17.36 -11.78
C GLU A 139 22.64 -18.77 -11.26
N GLU A 140 22.06 -19.19 -10.14
CA GLU A 140 22.27 -20.55 -9.64
C GLU A 140 21.81 -21.62 -10.63
N PHE A 141 20.67 -21.39 -11.28
CA PHE A 141 20.11 -22.35 -12.23
C PHE A 141 20.71 -22.22 -13.65
N GLY A 142 21.63 -21.29 -13.88
CA GLY A 142 22.18 -21.01 -15.22
C GLY A 142 21.09 -20.60 -16.22
N ALA A 143 20.06 -19.90 -15.76
CA ALA A 143 18.92 -19.48 -16.56
C ALA A 143 19.20 -18.15 -17.26
N SER A 144 18.84 -18.03 -18.54
CA SER A 144 18.97 -16.78 -19.29
C SER A 144 17.89 -15.75 -18.91
N ASP A 145 18.11 -14.50 -19.33
CA ASP A 145 17.13 -13.40 -19.21
C ASP A 145 15.74 -13.79 -19.71
N ARG A 146 15.67 -14.52 -20.83
CA ARG A 146 14.41 -15.01 -21.39
C ARG A 146 13.73 -16.00 -20.46
N ALA A 147 14.48 -16.93 -19.87
CA ALA A 147 13.94 -17.88 -18.89
C ALA A 147 13.44 -17.17 -17.62
N GLN A 148 14.15 -16.13 -17.17
CA GLN A 148 13.69 -15.25 -16.09
C GLN A 148 12.45 -14.45 -16.46
N GLY A 149 12.35 -13.95 -17.70
CA GLY A 149 11.15 -13.31 -18.22
C GLY A 149 9.93 -14.25 -18.21
N VAL A 150 10.13 -15.51 -18.61
CA VAL A 150 9.09 -16.56 -18.54
C VAL A 150 8.69 -16.85 -17.10
N LEU A 151 9.65 -16.98 -16.18
CA LEU A 151 9.40 -17.14 -14.74
C LEU A 151 8.50 -16.02 -14.20
N LEU A 152 8.88 -14.77 -14.45
CA LEU A 152 8.18 -13.58 -13.95
C LEU A 152 6.80 -13.43 -14.59
N ALA A 153 6.65 -13.83 -15.86
CA ALA A 153 5.36 -13.85 -16.56
C ALA A 153 4.45 -14.97 -16.03
N MET A 154 4.97 -16.18 -15.76
CA MET A 154 4.21 -17.29 -15.21
C MET A 154 3.57 -16.94 -13.86
N VAL A 155 4.27 -16.16 -13.04
CA VAL A 155 3.77 -15.68 -11.74
C VAL A 155 2.51 -14.81 -11.87
N ARG A 156 2.26 -14.22 -13.05
CA ARG A 156 1.03 -13.48 -13.34
C ARG A 156 -0.20 -14.38 -13.42
N ILE A 157 -0.05 -15.65 -13.79
CA ILE A 157 -1.13 -16.66 -13.78
C ILE A 157 -1.69 -16.86 -12.37
N GLY A 158 -0.87 -16.63 -11.33
CA GLY A 158 -1.28 -16.66 -9.94
C GLY A 158 -2.49 -15.78 -9.61
N THR A 159 -2.74 -14.74 -10.41
CA THR A 159 -3.92 -13.87 -10.28
C THR A 159 -5.26 -14.62 -10.41
N LEU A 160 -5.29 -15.77 -11.08
CA LEU A 160 -6.49 -16.63 -11.12
C LEU A 160 -6.85 -17.18 -9.73
N ILE A 161 -5.86 -17.54 -8.93
CA ILE A 161 -6.05 -18.02 -7.55
C ILE A 161 -6.69 -16.91 -6.72
N THR A 162 -6.28 -15.66 -6.93
CA THR A 162 -6.83 -14.48 -6.27
C THR A 162 -8.34 -14.37 -6.45
N VAL A 163 -8.82 -14.57 -7.68
CA VAL A 163 -10.26 -14.50 -8.00
C VAL A 163 -11.04 -15.59 -7.25
N VAL A 164 -10.53 -16.81 -7.25
CA VAL A 164 -11.15 -17.94 -6.55
C VAL A 164 -11.20 -17.69 -5.04
N VAL A 165 -10.08 -17.28 -4.44
CA VAL A 165 -10.00 -17.02 -3.00
C VAL A 165 -10.90 -15.85 -2.58
N ALA A 166 -10.94 -14.78 -3.36
CA ALA A 166 -11.83 -13.65 -3.11
C ALA A 166 -13.31 -14.06 -3.17
N GLY A 167 -13.71 -14.86 -4.16
CA GLY A 167 -15.07 -15.37 -4.28
C GLY A 167 -15.46 -16.31 -3.13
N LEU A 168 -14.51 -17.10 -2.62
CA LEU A 168 -14.74 -17.98 -1.47
C LEU A 168 -14.87 -17.22 -0.15
N ALA A 169 -14.20 -16.07 0.00
CA ALA A 169 -14.24 -15.26 1.22
C ALA A 169 -15.63 -14.70 1.51
N ASP A 170 -16.38 -14.40 0.46
CA ASP A 170 -17.76 -13.95 0.54
C ASP A 170 -18.73 -15.02 1.07
N LYS A 171 -18.37 -16.31 0.93
CA LYS A 171 -19.20 -17.43 1.39
C LYS A 171 -18.76 -17.96 2.76
N HIS A 172 -17.45 -18.03 3.00
CA HIS A 172 -16.86 -18.73 4.15
C HIS A 172 -16.34 -17.80 5.25
N GLY A 173 -16.47 -16.48 5.07
CA GLY A 173 -15.98 -15.46 6.01
C GLY A 173 -14.60 -14.93 5.64
N ARG A 174 -14.39 -13.63 5.88
CA ARG A 174 -13.19 -12.90 5.48
C ARG A 174 -12.03 -13.18 6.39
N LYS A 175 -12.25 -13.27 7.72
CA LYS A 175 -11.18 -13.65 8.66
C LYS A 175 -10.63 -15.03 8.33
N ARG A 176 -11.51 -16.00 8.07
CA ARG A 176 -11.11 -17.38 7.79
C ARG A 176 -10.24 -17.47 6.53
N LEU A 177 -10.67 -16.82 5.45
CA LEU A 177 -9.92 -16.83 4.19
C LEU A 177 -8.64 -15.99 4.26
N LEU A 178 -8.62 -14.91 5.05
CA LEU A 178 -7.41 -14.13 5.30
C LEU A 178 -6.33 -14.99 5.99
N ILE A 179 -6.70 -15.68 7.07
CA ILE A 179 -5.76 -16.55 7.81
C ILE A 179 -5.32 -17.75 6.96
N PHE A 180 -6.23 -18.37 6.21
CA PHE A 180 -5.90 -19.46 5.28
C PHE A 180 -4.90 -19.01 4.21
N SER A 181 -5.12 -17.83 3.63
CA SER A 181 -4.24 -17.29 2.59
C SER A 181 -2.87 -16.90 3.15
N LEU A 182 -2.81 -16.32 4.36
CA LEU A 182 -1.54 -16.03 5.05
C LEU A 182 -0.74 -17.31 5.29
N TRP A 183 -1.37 -18.35 5.83
CA TRP A 183 -0.72 -19.64 6.05
C TRP A 183 -0.23 -20.27 4.75
N SER A 184 -1.09 -20.34 3.74
CA SER A 184 -0.78 -20.98 2.44
C SER A 184 0.32 -20.21 1.70
N GLY A 185 0.24 -18.88 1.66
CA GLY A 185 1.25 -18.02 1.05
C GLY A 185 2.63 -18.21 1.69
N CYS A 186 2.71 -18.16 3.03
CA CYS A 186 3.97 -18.40 3.75
C CYS A 186 4.50 -19.83 3.58
N ALA A 187 3.63 -20.85 3.62
CA ALA A 187 4.05 -22.24 3.44
C ALA A 187 4.61 -22.51 2.04
N ILE A 188 3.93 -22.04 0.99
CA ILE A 188 4.40 -22.19 -0.39
C ILE A 188 5.68 -21.40 -0.63
N THR A 189 5.80 -20.23 -0.01
CA THR A 189 7.03 -19.43 -0.08
C THR A 189 8.19 -20.14 0.61
N LEU A 190 7.94 -20.77 1.76
CA LEU A 190 8.93 -21.61 2.43
C LEU A 190 9.36 -22.80 1.56
N LEU A 191 8.39 -23.48 0.91
CA LEU A 191 8.67 -24.56 -0.03
C LEU A 191 9.47 -24.10 -1.24
N SER A 192 9.34 -22.83 -1.64
CA SER A 192 10.10 -22.24 -2.75
C SER A 192 11.60 -22.17 -2.43
N ALA A 193 12.01 -22.16 -1.16
CA ALA A 193 13.41 -22.30 -0.79
C ALA A 193 13.99 -23.64 -1.26
N ALA A 194 13.20 -24.70 -1.30
CA ALA A 194 13.63 -26.02 -1.74
C ALA A 194 13.51 -26.24 -3.27
N SER A 195 13.22 -25.21 -4.05
CA SER A 195 13.03 -25.36 -5.50
C SER A 195 14.32 -25.85 -6.19
N PRO A 196 14.27 -26.95 -6.96
CA PRO A 196 15.45 -27.52 -7.62
C PRO A 196 15.78 -26.84 -8.96
N ASN A 197 14.83 -26.12 -9.55
CA ASN A 197 15.00 -25.44 -10.83
C ASN A 197 14.04 -24.25 -10.96
N ILE A 198 14.26 -23.43 -12.00
CA ILE A 198 13.50 -22.20 -12.26
C ILE A 198 12.00 -22.45 -12.49
N VAL A 199 11.62 -23.58 -13.09
CA VAL A 199 10.21 -23.92 -13.36
C VAL A 199 9.46 -24.19 -12.07
N MET A 200 10.04 -25.00 -11.17
CA MET A 200 9.45 -25.28 -9.85
C MET A 200 9.36 -24.03 -9.00
N LEU A 201 10.36 -23.15 -9.06
CA LEU A 201 10.30 -21.83 -8.42
C LEU A 201 9.16 -20.98 -9.00
N GLY A 202 8.95 -21.01 -10.32
CA GLY A 202 7.86 -20.30 -10.97
C GLY A 202 6.48 -20.79 -10.58
N ILE A 203 6.27 -22.09 -10.52
CA ILE A 203 4.99 -22.69 -10.10
C ILE A 203 4.69 -22.32 -8.64
N SER A 204 5.65 -22.53 -7.73
CA SER A 204 5.44 -22.21 -6.32
C SER A 204 5.20 -20.71 -6.12
N GLN A 205 5.94 -19.86 -6.82
CA GLN A 205 5.77 -18.41 -6.70
C GLN A 205 4.53 -17.87 -7.39
N ALA A 206 4.03 -18.51 -8.46
CA ALA A 206 2.72 -18.19 -9.01
C ALA A 206 1.63 -18.44 -7.96
N MET A 207 1.69 -19.57 -7.25
CA MET A 207 0.75 -19.87 -6.16
C MET A 207 0.88 -18.90 -4.99
N ALA A 208 2.12 -18.65 -4.52
CA ALA A 208 2.39 -17.71 -3.44
C ALA A 208 1.89 -16.29 -3.77
N ARG A 209 2.11 -15.84 -5.01
CA ARG A 209 1.64 -14.52 -5.49
C ARG A 209 0.12 -14.43 -5.53
N GLY A 210 -0.56 -15.50 -5.92
CA GLY A 210 -2.02 -15.60 -5.87
C GLY A 210 -2.57 -15.39 -4.46
N PHE A 211 -1.98 -16.06 -3.47
CA PHE A 211 -2.35 -15.84 -2.07
C PHE A 211 -1.98 -14.45 -1.57
N ALA A 212 -0.79 -13.92 -1.89
CA ALA A 212 -0.38 -12.58 -1.49
C ALA A 212 -1.36 -11.50 -1.97
N THR A 213 -1.76 -11.57 -3.24
CA THR A 213 -2.74 -10.64 -3.81
C THR A 213 -4.13 -10.82 -3.19
N ALA A 214 -4.55 -12.06 -2.89
CA ALA A 214 -5.82 -12.31 -2.18
C ALA A 214 -5.82 -11.71 -0.78
N ILE A 215 -4.71 -11.85 -0.03
CA ILE A 215 -4.53 -11.23 1.28
C ILE A 215 -4.68 -9.71 1.18
N SER A 216 -4.05 -9.09 0.17
CA SER A 216 -4.15 -7.64 -0.06
C SER A 216 -5.61 -7.17 -0.25
N ILE A 217 -6.40 -7.89 -1.05
CA ILE A 217 -7.82 -7.60 -1.27
C ILE A 217 -8.61 -7.76 0.04
N LEU A 218 -8.42 -8.87 0.75
CA LEU A 218 -9.15 -9.16 2.00
C LEU A 218 -8.86 -8.13 3.09
N ILE A 219 -7.59 -7.73 3.24
CA ILE A 219 -7.19 -6.65 4.15
C ILE A 219 -7.90 -5.35 3.78
N GLY A 220 -7.92 -4.99 2.49
CA GLY A 220 -8.58 -3.78 2.00
C GLY A 220 -10.08 -3.77 2.32
N ILE A 221 -10.78 -4.89 2.09
CA ILE A 221 -12.20 -5.04 2.40
C ILE A 221 -12.44 -4.92 3.91
N MET A 222 -11.74 -5.71 4.73
CA MET A 222 -11.91 -5.70 6.18
C MET A 222 -11.60 -4.32 6.79
N ALA A 223 -10.61 -3.62 6.24
CA ALA A 223 -10.27 -2.27 6.69
C ALA A 223 -11.33 -1.24 6.29
N ALA A 224 -11.87 -1.32 5.07
CA ALA A 224 -12.95 -0.44 4.62
C ALA A 224 -14.24 -0.61 5.43
N GLU A 225 -14.47 -1.81 5.97
CA GLU A 225 -15.62 -2.10 6.82
C GLU A 225 -15.46 -1.65 8.26
N ALA A 226 -14.24 -1.76 8.81
CA ALA A 226 -13.91 -1.22 10.12
C ALA A 226 -13.79 0.32 10.11
N ALA A 227 -13.57 0.93 8.95
CA ALA A 227 -13.35 2.36 8.81
C ALA A 227 -14.58 3.21 9.23
N PRO A 228 -14.39 4.23 10.08
CA PRO A 228 -15.36 5.30 10.27
C PRO A 228 -15.65 6.07 8.96
N LYS A 229 -16.82 6.70 8.87
CA LYS A 229 -17.17 7.57 7.73
C LYS A 229 -16.06 8.63 7.54
N GLY A 230 -15.66 8.88 6.29
CA GLY A 230 -14.60 9.87 5.97
C GLY A 230 -13.14 9.43 6.19
N SER A 231 -12.86 8.27 6.82
CA SER A 231 -11.48 7.85 7.12
C SER A 231 -10.90 6.74 6.22
N ARG A 232 -11.66 6.29 5.22
CA ARG A 232 -11.26 5.15 4.35
C ARG A 232 -9.96 5.39 3.59
N ALA A 233 -9.78 6.60 3.03
CA ALA A 233 -8.58 6.95 2.28
C ALA A 233 -7.32 6.97 3.17
N TYR A 234 -7.44 7.52 4.38
CA TYR A 234 -6.36 7.53 5.37
C TYR A 234 -5.93 6.10 5.75
N ILE A 235 -6.90 5.23 6.01
CA ILE A 235 -6.65 3.81 6.33
C ILE A 235 -5.98 3.08 5.17
N ALA A 236 -6.46 3.27 3.93
CA ALA A 236 -5.84 2.70 2.74
C ALA A 236 -4.38 3.17 2.56
N GLY A 237 -4.10 4.45 2.87
CA GLY A 237 -2.75 5.01 2.89
C GLY A 237 -1.84 4.31 3.90
N ILE A 238 -2.28 4.14 5.16
CA ILE A 238 -1.51 3.41 6.18
C ILE A 238 -1.24 1.97 5.77
N LEU A 239 -2.25 1.27 5.25
CA LEU A 239 -2.08 -0.11 4.79
C LEU A 239 -1.05 -0.20 3.67
N THR A 240 -1.10 0.71 2.70
CA THR A 240 -0.11 0.80 1.61
C THR A 240 1.30 1.05 2.15
N LEU A 241 1.46 1.96 3.13
CA LEU A 241 2.75 2.21 3.77
C LEU A 241 3.28 0.97 4.50
N THR A 242 2.42 0.26 5.24
CA THR A 242 2.82 -0.96 5.97
C THR A 242 3.13 -2.13 5.03
N ALA A 243 2.42 -2.26 3.90
CA ALA A 243 2.80 -3.19 2.84
C ALA A 243 4.15 -2.80 2.20
N GLY A 244 4.40 -1.50 2.00
CA GLY A 244 5.70 -1.00 1.55
C GLY A 244 6.85 -1.35 2.51
N LEU A 245 6.63 -1.24 3.82
CA LEU A 245 7.60 -1.69 4.83
C LEU A 245 7.89 -3.19 4.69
N GLY A 246 6.86 -4.01 4.49
CA GLY A 246 7.01 -5.44 4.20
C GLY A 246 7.84 -5.70 2.95
N ALA A 247 7.56 -4.98 1.87
CA ALA A 247 8.29 -5.06 0.60
C ALA A 247 9.76 -4.62 0.71
N GLY A 248 10.09 -3.80 1.71
CA GLY A 248 11.46 -3.38 2.02
C GLY A 248 12.30 -4.45 2.73
N ILE A 249 11.68 -5.40 3.45
CA ILE A 249 12.41 -6.44 4.19
C ILE A 249 13.31 -7.29 3.26
N PRO A 250 12.84 -7.82 2.11
CA PRO A 250 13.72 -8.52 1.18
C PRO A 250 14.87 -7.66 0.63
N VAL A 251 14.66 -6.34 0.49
CA VAL A 251 15.71 -5.41 0.05
C VAL A 251 16.77 -5.23 1.13
N TRP A 252 16.37 -5.06 2.40
CA TRP A 252 17.32 -4.91 3.51
C TRP A 252 18.16 -6.16 3.75
N LEU A 253 17.59 -7.32 3.47
CA LEU A 253 18.21 -8.63 3.70
C LEU A 253 18.80 -9.24 2.42
N LEU A 254 18.82 -8.49 1.31
CA LEU A 254 19.32 -9.00 0.04
C LEU A 254 20.81 -9.35 0.12
N SER A 255 21.58 -8.67 0.98
CA SER A 255 22.99 -9.00 1.25
C SER A 255 23.20 -10.43 1.74
N LEU A 256 22.18 -11.12 2.24
CA LEU A 256 22.25 -12.56 2.56
C LEU A 256 22.47 -13.42 1.29
N ALA A 257 22.10 -12.92 0.12
CA ALA A 257 22.38 -13.57 -1.15
C ALA A 257 23.88 -13.54 -1.52
N ASP A 258 24.67 -12.60 -0.99
CA ASP A 258 26.11 -12.52 -1.25
C ASP A 258 26.91 -13.62 -0.50
N VAL A 259 26.32 -14.29 0.50
CA VAL A 259 27.02 -15.28 1.34
C VAL A 259 27.43 -16.52 0.53
N HIS A 260 26.58 -16.95 -0.39
CA HIS A 260 26.79 -18.09 -1.27
C HIS A 260 25.82 -17.98 -2.45
N THR A 261 26.11 -18.64 -3.57
CA THR A 261 25.15 -18.79 -4.69
C THR A 261 23.76 -19.30 -4.28
N ARG A 262 23.63 -20.02 -3.16
CA ARG A 262 22.36 -20.52 -2.60
C ARG A 262 21.78 -19.61 -1.52
N GLY A 263 22.43 -18.50 -1.19
CA GLY A 263 22.10 -17.59 -0.09
C GLY A 263 20.73 -16.93 -0.26
N TRP A 264 20.27 -16.74 -1.50
CA TRP A 264 18.93 -16.20 -1.78
C TRP A 264 17.81 -17.06 -1.18
N ARG A 265 18.02 -18.36 -0.97
CA ARG A 265 17.04 -19.25 -0.30
C ARG A 265 16.79 -18.88 1.14
N LEU A 266 17.78 -18.29 1.83
CA LEU A 266 17.63 -17.82 3.20
C LEU A 266 16.52 -16.78 3.30
N LEU A 267 16.36 -15.93 2.28
CA LEU A 267 15.26 -15.00 2.25
C LEU A 267 13.94 -15.75 2.30
N PHE A 268 13.71 -16.76 1.47
CA PHE A 268 12.48 -17.57 1.51
C PHE A 268 12.24 -18.25 2.87
N LEU A 269 13.29 -18.73 3.54
CA LEU A 269 13.21 -19.35 4.87
C LEU A 269 12.71 -18.39 5.97
N ILE A 270 12.92 -17.08 5.83
CA ILE A 270 12.41 -16.07 6.78
C ILE A 270 10.88 -16.12 6.88
N SER A 271 10.18 -16.60 5.85
CA SER A 271 8.73 -16.79 5.88
C SER A 271 8.27 -17.68 7.05
N PHE A 272 9.14 -18.55 7.56
CA PHE A 272 8.86 -19.37 8.74
C PHE A 272 8.58 -18.52 10.00
N ALA A 273 9.25 -17.38 10.14
CA ALA A 273 9.06 -16.47 11.27
C ALA A 273 7.66 -15.84 11.31
N PHE A 274 6.90 -15.86 10.20
CA PHE A 274 5.54 -15.36 10.17
C PHE A 274 4.50 -16.33 10.72
N PHE A 275 4.76 -17.64 10.81
CA PHE A 275 3.76 -18.60 11.33
C PHE A 275 3.30 -18.33 12.78
N PRO A 276 4.20 -18.01 13.74
CA PRO A 276 3.77 -17.60 15.07
C PRO A 276 2.93 -16.32 15.05
N VAL A 277 3.30 -15.37 14.19
CA VAL A 277 2.55 -14.10 14.02
C VAL A 277 1.16 -14.36 13.46
N ILE A 278 1.02 -15.22 12.45
CA ILE A 278 -0.27 -15.58 11.85
C ILE A 278 -1.14 -16.33 12.87
N SER A 279 -0.55 -17.20 13.68
CA SER A 279 -1.27 -17.89 14.76
C SER A 279 -1.81 -16.92 15.81
N TRP A 280 -1.02 -15.91 16.17
CA TRP A 280 -1.44 -14.84 17.04
C TRP A 280 -2.52 -13.94 16.40
N LEU A 281 -2.39 -13.60 15.10
CA LEU A 281 -3.42 -12.86 14.34
C LEU A 281 -4.75 -13.62 14.34
N ARG A 282 -4.73 -14.95 14.14
CA ARG A 282 -5.93 -15.80 14.17
C ARG A 282 -6.69 -15.69 15.49
N ALA A 283 -5.97 -15.64 16.60
CA ALA A 283 -6.55 -15.53 17.94
C ALA A 283 -7.12 -14.13 18.24
N GLN A 284 -6.53 -13.07 17.68
CA GLN A 284 -6.88 -11.68 18.02
C GLN A 284 -7.86 -11.01 17.05
N LEU A 285 -7.84 -11.39 15.77
CA LEU A 285 -8.77 -10.87 14.77
C LEU A 285 -10.17 -11.42 15.03
N HIS A 286 -11.19 -10.59 14.86
CA HIS A 286 -12.59 -11.00 14.92
C HIS A 286 -13.21 -10.82 13.53
N GLU A 287 -14.29 -11.55 13.23
CA GLU A 287 -15.03 -11.35 11.98
C GLU A 287 -15.66 -9.95 11.97
N SER A 288 -15.75 -9.32 10.81
CA SER A 288 -16.37 -8.00 10.66
C SER A 288 -17.86 -8.07 10.96
N VAL A 289 -18.37 -7.22 11.86
CA VAL A 289 -19.80 -7.12 12.22
C VAL A 289 -20.69 -6.90 10.98
N ARG A 290 -20.18 -6.14 9.99
CA ARG A 290 -20.85 -5.89 8.71
C ARG A 290 -20.99 -7.14 7.82
N PHE A 291 -20.08 -8.11 7.91
CA PHE A 291 -20.23 -9.38 7.18
C PHE A 291 -21.44 -10.16 7.68
N ASN A 292 -21.61 -10.22 9.01
CA ASN A 292 -22.74 -10.90 9.64
C ASN A 292 -24.07 -10.25 9.24
N SER A 293 -24.14 -8.91 9.23
CA SER A 293 -25.36 -8.18 8.80
C SER A 293 -25.60 -8.24 7.27
N HIS A 294 -24.56 -8.38 6.45
CA HIS A 294 -24.72 -8.52 4.99
C HIS A 294 -25.11 -9.93 4.55
N GLN A 295 -24.84 -10.95 5.36
CA GLN A 295 -25.26 -12.33 5.10
C GLN A 295 -26.79 -12.47 5.23
N GLU A 296 -27.42 -11.70 6.12
CA GLU A 296 -28.89 -11.63 6.28
C GLU A 296 -29.59 -10.79 5.19
N ALA A 297 -28.91 -9.83 4.57
CA ALA A 297 -29.46 -8.95 3.52
C ALA A 297 -29.23 -9.45 2.08
N ARG A 298 -28.51 -10.56 1.89
CA ARG A 298 -28.19 -11.12 0.56
C ARG A 298 -29.40 -11.79 -0.12
N ASP A 299 -30.45 -12.08 0.64
CA ASP A 299 -31.70 -12.68 0.13
C ASP A 299 -32.70 -11.65 -0.43
N THR A 300 -32.37 -10.35 -0.39
CA THR A 300 -33.27 -9.27 -0.85
C THR A 300 -32.56 -8.28 -1.76
N LYS A 301 -31.97 -8.74 -2.87
CA LYS A 301 -31.60 -7.82 -3.96
C LYS A 301 -32.35 -8.16 -5.24
N ALA A 302 -33.30 -7.27 -5.54
CA ALA A 302 -33.91 -7.09 -6.84
C ALA A 302 -32.83 -6.80 -7.91
N ASP A 303 -33.11 -7.28 -9.11
CA ASP A 303 -32.31 -7.12 -10.32
C ASP A 303 -32.36 -5.64 -10.75
N ILE A 304 -31.45 -4.82 -10.22
CA ILE A 304 -31.31 -3.43 -10.68
C ILE A 304 -30.59 -3.49 -12.02
N GLY A 305 -31.28 -3.06 -13.09
CA GLY A 305 -30.74 -3.01 -14.43
C GLY A 305 -29.36 -2.34 -14.45
N LEU A 306 -28.34 -3.11 -14.85
CA LEU A 306 -26.97 -2.63 -14.96
C LEU A 306 -26.90 -1.54 -16.02
N ALA A 307 -26.48 -0.32 -15.64
CA ALA A 307 -26.21 0.78 -16.58
C ALA A 307 -25.31 0.30 -17.75
N PRO A 308 -25.45 0.81 -18.98
CA PRO A 308 -24.62 0.39 -20.10
C PRO A 308 -23.13 0.69 -19.84
N VAL A 309 -22.21 -0.20 -20.27
CA VAL A 309 -20.77 0.11 -20.23
C VAL A 309 -20.43 0.98 -21.42
N VAL A 310 -19.87 2.16 -21.17
CA VAL A 310 -19.24 2.96 -22.22
C VAL A 310 -17.93 2.30 -22.64
N TRP A 311 -18.01 1.45 -23.68
CA TRP A 311 -16.89 0.63 -24.15
C TRP A 311 -15.66 1.44 -24.58
N SER A 312 -15.82 2.67 -25.08
CA SER A 312 -14.70 3.53 -25.45
C SER A 312 -13.86 3.95 -24.24
N ARG A 313 -14.50 4.33 -23.13
CA ARG A 313 -13.85 4.66 -21.85
C ARG A 313 -13.16 3.43 -21.26
N PHE A 314 -13.83 2.28 -21.32
CA PHE A 314 -13.26 1.01 -20.89
C PHE A 314 -12.01 0.64 -21.70
N ALA A 315 -12.09 0.67 -23.03
CA ALA A 315 -10.97 0.33 -23.91
C ALA A 315 -9.78 1.27 -23.69
N ALA A 316 -10.02 2.57 -23.52
CA ALA A 316 -8.95 3.53 -23.24
C ALA A 316 -8.24 3.25 -21.91
N LEU A 317 -9.00 3.00 -20.83
CA LEU A 317 -8.42 2.67 -19.52
C LEU A 317 -7.72 1.31 -19.52
N ALA A 318 -8.28 0.31 -20.18
CA ALA A 318 -7.67 -1.00 -20.34
C ALA A 318 -6.36 -0.93 -21.15
N ALA A 319 -6.34 -0.16 -22.24
CA ALA A 319 -5.14 0.07 -23.05
C ALA A 319 -4.05 0.80 -22.27
N VAL A 320 -4.41 1.86 -21.53
CA VAL A 320 -3.48 2.58 -20.66
C VAL A 320 -2.92 1.66 -19.57
N ALA A 321 -3.77 0.89 -18.90
CA ALA A 321 -3.33 -0.05 -17.87
C ALA A 321 -2.41 -1.15 -18.43
N PHE A 322 -2.72 -1.69 -19.60
CA PHE A 322 -1.90 -2.65 -20.33
C PHE A 322 -0.52 -2.05 -20.66
N LEU A 323 -0.48 -0.90 -21.34
CA LEU A 323 0.77 -0.28 -21.80
C LEU A 323 1.66 0.20 -20.65
N ILE A 324 1.06 0.76 -19.59
CA ILE A 324 1.82 1.17 -18.40
C ILE A 324 2.47 -0.05 -17.76
N LEU A 325 1.72 -1.13 -17.50
CA LEU A 325 2.29 -2.31 -16.85
C LEU A 325 3.20 -3.12 -17.77
N MET A 326 3.02 -3.03 -19.09
CA MET A 326 3.94 -3.59 -20.08
C MET A 326 5.33 -2.99 -19.95
N PHE A 327 5.46 -1.70 -19.63
CA PHE A 327 6.76 -1.05 -19.39
C PHE A 327 7.22 -1.13 -17.92
N ALA A 328 6.35 -0.76 -16.99
CA ALA A 328 6.72 -0.59 -15.58
C ALA A 328 7.02 -1.93 -14.86
N ALA A 329 6.34 -3.02 -15.26
CA ALA A 329 6.60 -4.32 -14.65
C ALA A 329 8.01 -4.83 -14.95
N PRO A 330 8.48 -4.96 -16.20
CA PRO A 330 9.85 -5.37 -16.46
C PRO A 330 10.88 -4.38 -15.90
N ALA A 331 10.62 -3.06 -15.96
CA ALA A 331 11.53 -2.05 -15.39
C ALA A 331 11.73 -2.18 -13.88
N SER A 332 10.78 -2.78 -13.15
CA SER A 332 10.95 -3.06 -11.73
C SER A 332 11.53 -4.46 -11.45
N GLN A 333 11.21 -5.46 -12.27
CA GLN A 333 11.57 -6.87 -12.04
C GLN A 333 12.95 -7.25 -12.57
N PHE A 334 13.38 -6.69 -13.71
CA PHE A 334 14.72 -6.91 -14.27
C PHE A 334 15.77 -5.94 -13.72
N ARG A 335 15.40 -5.06 -12.78
CA ARG A 335 16.34 -4.08 -12.22
C ARG A 335 17.51 -4.73 -11.51
N ASN A 336 17.25 -5.76 -10.70
CA ASN A 336 18.33 -6.43 -9.97
C ASN A 336 19.22 -7.21 -10.94
N GLU A 337 18.64 -7.80 -11.99
CA GLU A 337 19.37 -8.43 -13.10
C GLU A 337 20.33 -7.44 -13.76
N PHE A 338 19.81 -6.32 -14.24
CA PHE A 338 20.61 -5.27 -14.87
C PHE A 338 21.74 -4.77 -13.97
N LEU A 339 21.46 -4.52 -12.69
CA LEU A 339 22.49 -4.05 -11.75
C LEU A 339 23.56 -5.11 -11.50
N ARG A 340 23.20 -6.39 -11.46
CA ARG A 340 24.17 -7.47 -11.28
C ARG A 340 24.96 -7.73 -12.56
N ASP A 341 24.28 -8.00 -13.66
CA ASP A 341 24.87 -8.54 -14.89
C ASP A 341 25.58 -7.46 -15.71
N GLU A 342 24.99 -6.28 -15.88
CA GLU A 342 25.62 -5.18 -16.64
C GLU A 342 26.47 -4.27 -15.77
N ARG A 343 26.16 -4.12 -14.47
CA ARG A 343 26.87 -3.18 -13.58
C ARG A 343 27.80 -3.86 -12.58
N GLY A 344 27.78 -5.19 -12.48
CA GLY A 344 28.62 -5.95 -11.57
C GLY A 344 28.32 -5.69 -10.09
N PHE A 345 27.09 -5.27 -9.75
CA PHE A 345 26.74 -4.95 -8.37
C PHE A 345 26.56 -6.22 -7.54
N SER A 346 27.11 -6.22 -6.33
CA SER A 346 26.76 -7.21 -5.31
C SER A 346 25.33 -7.00 -4.79
N ALA A 347 24.78 -8.00 -4.10
CA ALA A 347 23.44 -7.91 -3.51
C ALA A 347 23.35 -6.75 -2.50
N ALA A 348 24.42 -6.49 -1.73
CA ALA A 348 24.52 -5.32 -0.86
C ALA A 348 24.50 -3.99 -1.64
N GLN A 349 25.19 -3.89 -2.78
CA GLN A 349 25.19 -2.69 -3.62
C GLN A 349 23.82 -2.47 -4.30
N ILE A 350 23.15 -3.53 -4.75
CA ILE A 350 21.77 -3.48 -5.25
C ILE A 350 20.83 -2.95 -4.16
N SER A 351 20.96 -3.46 -2.93
CA SER A 351 20.19 -2.98 -1.78
C SER A 351 20.38 -1.48 -1.56
N LEU A 352 21.65 -1.04 -1.52
CA LEU A 352 22.01 0.36 -1.36
C LEU A 352 21.44 1.22 -2.49
N PHE A 353 21.53 0.75 -3.73
CA PHE A 353 20.98 1.43 -4.90
C PHE A 353 19.48 1.64 -4.77
N ILE A 354 18.73 0.58 -4.45
CA ILE A 354 17.27 0.66 -4.30
C ILE A 354 16.90 1.62 -3.16
N LEU A 355 17.54 1.48 -2.00
CA LEU A 355 17.26 2.33 -0.84
C LEU A 355 17.58 3.81 -1.13
N ALA A 356 18.73 4.11 -1.72
CA ALA A 356 19.12 5.48 -2.00
C ALA A 356 18.27 6.13 -3.10
N SER A 357 17.99 5.40 -4.18
CA SER A 357 17.27 5.96 -5.34
C SER A 357 15.74 5.98 -5.16
N HIS A 358 15.15 5.01 -4.46
CA HIS A 358 13.68 4.89 -4.36
C HIS A 358 13.10 5.41 -3.05
N THR A 359 13.86 5.53 -1.95
CA THR A 359 13.33 6.16 -0.73
C THR A 359 12.82 7.60 -0.97
N PRO A 360 13.50 8.44 -1.77
CA PRO A 360 13.00 9.77 -2.12
C PRO A 360 11.68 9.79 -2.91
N GLN A 361 11.23 8.65 -3.45
CA GLN A 361 9.97 8.54 -4.22
C GLN A 361 8.74 9.05 -3.45
N ILE A 362 8.77 8.95 -2.11
CA ILE A 362 7.70 9.46 -1.23
C ILE A 362 7.48 10.96 -1.42
N ILE A 363 8.55 11.72 -1.68
CA ILE A 363 8.50 13.15 -1.99
C ILE A 363 7.70 13.38 -3.28
N GLY A 364 7.93 12.54 -4.29
CA GLY A 364 7.23 12.55 -5.57
C GLY A 364 5.72 12.38 -5.42
N VAL A 365 5.29 11.42 -4.60
CA VAL A 365 3.85 11.20 -4.33
C VAL A 365 3.22 12.45 -3.68
N ALA A 366 3.88 13.03 -2.68
CA ALA A 366 3.38 14.21 -1.97
C ALA A 366 3.31 15.45 -2.88
N LEU A 367 4.32 15.66 -3.72
CA LEU A 367 4.34 16.75 -4.69
C LEU A 367 3.28 16.56 -5.78
N ALA A 368 3.17 15.36 -6.36
CA ALA A 368 2.20 15.06 -7.39
C ALA A 368 0.76 15.26 -6.90
N ALA A 369 0.45 14.83 -5.67
CA ALA A 369 -0.86 15.08 -5.07
C ALA A 369 -1.19 16.58 -5.03
N LYS A 370 -0.28 17.42 -4.50
CA LYS A 370 -0.49 18.87 -4.44
C LYS A 370 -0.58 19.54 -5.81
N ILE A 371 0.30 19.16 -6.74
CA ILE A 371 0.32 19.75 -8.09
C ILE A 371 -0.94 19.34 -8.85
N SER A 372 -1.41 18.11 -8.64
CA SER A 372 -2.64 17.59 -9.24
C SER A 372 -3.86 18.39 -8.80
N ASP A 373 -3.90 18.86 -7.56
CA ASP A 373 -5.00 19.71 -7.07
C ASP A 373 -4.99 21.10 -7.74
N LEU A 374 -3.80 21.62 -8.10
CA LEU A 374 -3.66 22.96 -8.69
C LEU A 374 -3.81 22.96 -10.22
N ARG A 375 -3.15 22.02 -10.89
CA ARG A 375 -3.01 21.97 -12.36
C ARG A 375 -3.93 20.96 -13.04
N GLY A 376 -4.67 20.16 -12.27
CA GLY A 376 -5.46 19.06 -12.82
C GLY A 376 -4.65 17.76 -12.91
N ARG A 377 -5.35 16.63 -13.02
CA ARG A 377 -4.75 15.28 -12.96
C ARG A 377 -4.13 14.86 -14.28
N LYS A 378 -4.72 15.27 -15.39
CA LYS A 378 -4.29 14.89 -16.74
C LYS A 378 -2.85 15.33 -17.06
N PRO A 379 -2.43 16.60 -16.89
CA PRO A 379 -1.06 17.00 -17.17
C PRO A 379 -0.04 16.37 -16.22
N VAL A 380 -0.43 16.15 -14.95
CA VAL A 380 0.45 15.49 -13.97
C VAL A 380 0.66 14.02 -14.33
N ALA A 381 -0.39 13.31 -14.74
CA ALA A 381 -0.29 11.94 -15.21
C ALA A 381 0.59 11.82 -16.46
N ALA A 382 0.37 12.68 -17.47
CA ALA A 382 1.16 12.69 -18.70
C ALA A 382 2.65 12.99 -18.42
N PHE A 383 2.94 13.97 -17.56
CA PHE A 383 4.30 14.30 -17.15
C PHE A 383 4.95 13.14 -16.37
N ALA A 384 4.25 12.58 -15.40
CA ALA A 384 4.75 11.50 -14.56
C ALA A 384 5.08 10.24 -15.38
N VAL A 385 4.21 9.86 -16.33
CA VAL A 385 4.45 8.70 -17.21
C VAL A 385 5.55 9.01 -18.21
N GLY A 386 5.46 10.10 -18.97
CA GLY A 386 6.39 10.39 -20.06
C GLY A 386 7.81 10.66 -19.55
N ILE A 387 7.97 11.68 -18.70
CA ILE A 387 9.28 12.06 -18.18
C ILE A 387 9.81 11.01 -17.22
N GLY A 388 8.95 10.39 -16.39
CA GLY A 388 9.35 9.29 -15.52
C GLY A 388 9.90 8.10 -16.29
N SER A 389 9.24 7.70 -17.38
CA SER A 389 9.72 6.63 -18.26
C SER A 389 11.02 7.00 -18.98
N LEU A 390 11.16 8.24 -19.42
CA LEU A 390 12.38 8.72 -20.08
C LEU A 390 13.59 8.59 -19.14
N PHE A 391 13.45 9.07 -17.90
CA PHE A 391 14.49 8.92 -16.89
C PHE A 391 14.72 7.47 -16.49
N THR A 392 13.70 6.61 -16.57
CA THR A 392 13.87 5.16 -16.36
C THR A 392 14.74 4.57 -17.47
N VAL A 393 14.47 4.86 -18.74
CA VAL A 393 15.30 4.40 -19.86
C VAL A 393 16.74 4.90 -19.70
N LEU A 394 16.93 6.19 -19.39
CA LEU A 394 18.25 6.76 -19.11
C LEU A 394 18.98 6.04 -17.96
N ALA A 395 18.26 5.64 -16.91
CA ALA A 395 18.85 4.88 -15.82
C ALA A 395 19.34 3.49 -16.27
N TYR A 396 18.68 2.85 -17.25
CA TYR A 396 19.18 1.60 -17.83
C TYR A 396 20.32 1.82 -18.83
N SER A 397 20.39 2.99 -19.49
CA SER A 397 21.44 3.30 -20.47
C SER A 397 22.73 3.88 -19.87
N LEU A 398 22.68 4.53 -18.70
CA LEU A 398 23.82 5.24 -18.11
C LEU A 398 24.56 4.43 -17.04
N ALA A 399 25.82 4.77 -16.79
CA ALA A 399 26.67 4.18 -15.74
C ALA A 399 27.02 5.20 -14.63
N GLY A 400 27.59 4.70 -13.53
CA GLY A 400 28.13 5.53 -12.45
C GLY A 400 27.10 6.50 -11.87
N THR A 401 27.54 7.68 -11.41
CA THR A 401 26.67 8.67 -10.75
C THR A 401 25.46 9.10 -11.60
N GLY A 402 25.60 9.13 -12.94
CA GLY A 402 24.50 9.46 -13.85
C GLY A 402 23.33 8.48 -13.74
N MET A 403 23.62 7.19 -13.61
CA MET A 403 22.62 6.13 -13.37
C MET A 403 21.84 6.37 -12.08
N TRP A 404 22.54 6.68 -10.98
CA TRP A 404 21.91 6.89 -9.67
C TRP A 404 20.99 8.10 -9.66
N LEU A 405 21.44 9.21 -10.24
CA LEU A 405 20.66 10.45 -10.33
C LEU A 405 19.43 10.26 -11.21
N THR A 406 19.59 9.64 -12.38
CA THR A 406 18.46 9.40 -13.30
C THR A 406 17.46 8.42 -12.71
N ALA A 407 17.90 7.35 -12.04
CA ALA A 407 17.00 6.43 -11.33
C ALA A 407 16.22 7.10 -10.19
N MET A 408 16.88 7.97 -9.42
CA MET A 408 16.22 8.73 -8.35
C MET A 408 15.17 9.69 -8.91
N ILE A 409 15.52 10.44 -9.97
CA ILE A 409 14.59 11.35 -10.64
C ILE A 409 13.42 10.57 -11.26
N ALA A 410 13.70 9.44 -11.91
CA ALA A 410 12.67 8.53 -12.44
C ALA A 410 11.69 8.09 -11.35
N GLY A 411 12.21 7.67 -10.20
CA GLY A 411 11.41 7.27 -9.04
C GLY A 411 10.50 8.39 -8.55
N ILE A 412 11.06 9.58 -8.29
CA ILE A 412 10.32 10.76 -7.82
C ILE A 412 9.22 11.17 -8.81
N ILE A 413 9.54 11.25 -10.10
CA ILE A 413 8.58 11.71 -11.12
C ILE A 413 7.48 10.64 -11.36
N SER A 414 7.87 9.38 -11.52
CA SER A 414 6.92 8.28 -11.80
C SER A 414 5.96 8.02 -10.63
N ALA A 415 6.34 8.40 -9.40
CA ALA A 415 5.51 8.28 -8.21
C ALA A 415 4.14 8.97 -8.36
N GLY A 416 4.07 10.04 -9.16
CA GLY A 416 2.85 10.80 -9.40
C GLY A 416 1.83 10.08 -10.28
N ALA A 417 2.26 9.11 -11.10
CA ALA A 417 1.38 8.44 -12.06
C ALA A 417 0.25 7.67 -11.36
N GLY A 418 0.56 6.99 -10.24
CA GLY A 418 -0.40 6.17 -9.50
C GLY A 418 -1.60 6.98 -8.97
N PRO A 419 -1.38 8.01 -8.13
CA PRO A 419 -2.46 8.85 -7.62
C PRO A 419 -3.22 9.60 -8.71
N SER A 420 -2.55 10.05 -9.77
CA SER A 420 -3.22 10.81 -10.84
C SER A 420 -4.07 9.94 -11.75
N LEU A 421 -3.61 8.72 -12.09
CA LEU A 421 -4.34 7.81 -12.98
C LEU A 421 -5.37 6.94 -12.25
N GLY A 422 -5.10 6.58 -10.99
CA GLY A 422 -5.94 5.68 -10.21
C GLY A 422 -7.36 6.21 -9.98
N VAL A 423 -7.57 7.52 -10.06
CA VAL A 423 -8.90 8.10 -9.86
C VAL A 423 -9.77 8.03 -11.12
N TYR A 424 -9.21 7.90 -12.32
CA TYR A 424 -10.04 7.75 -13.52
C TYR A 424 -10.83 6.44 -13.54
N GLY A 425 -10.32 5.37 -12.92
CA GLY A 425 -11.09 4.14 -12.71
C GLY A 425 -12.31 4.33 -11.81
N ALA A 426 -12.32 5.41 -11.00
CA ALA A 426 -13.44 5.83 -10.17
C ALA A 426 -14.40 6.78 -10.86
N GLU A 427 -13.85 7.67 -11.70
CA GLU A 427 -14.56 8.81 -12.30
C GLU A 427 -15.21 8.48 -13.64
N MET A 428 -14.70 7.49 -14.38
CA MET A 428 -15.17 7.19 -15.74
C MET A 428 -16.27 6.12 -15.81
N PHE A 429 -16.63 5.51 -14.67
CA PHE A 429 -17.67 4.48 -14.59
C PHE A 429 -18.69 4.81 -13.50
N SER A 430 -19.96 4.61 -13.83
CA SER A 430 -21.07 4.72 -12.88
C SER A 430 -20.92 3.75 -11.71
N THR A 431 -21.50 4.14 -10.58
CA THR A 431 -21.38 3.44 -9.29
C THR A 431 -21.80 1.97 -9.36
N GLY A 432 -22.78 1.62 -10.20
CA GLY A 432 -23.29 0.26 -10.37
C GLY A 432 -22.35 -0.73 -11.06
N ARG A 433 -21.41 -0.27 -11.90
CA ARG A 433 -20.51 -1.14 -12.69
C ARG A 433 -19.03 -0.92 -12.46
N ARG A 434 -18.68 0.09 -11.68
CA ARG A 434 -17.30 0.44 -11.32
C ARG A 434 -16.47 -0.74 -10.81
N GLY A 435 -17.06 -1.63 -10.01
CA GLY A 435 -16.37 -2.84 -9.51
C GLY A 435 -16.01 -3.82 -10.63
N GLN A 436 -16.97 -4.13 -11.50
CA GLN A 436 -16.77 -5.05 -12.63
C GLN A 436 -15.75 -4.50 -13.64
N SER A 437 -15.87 -3.22 -14.01
CA SER A 437 -14.97 -2.58 -14.97
C SER A 437 -13.54 -2.51 -14.46
N ASN A 438 -13.32 -2.11 -13.20
CA ASN A 438 -11.97 -2.07 -12.61
C ASN A 438 -11.36 -3.48 -12.46
N GLY A 439 -12.18 -4.50 -12.17
CA GLY A 439 -11.75 -5.88 -12.18
C GLY A 439 -11.25 -6.31 -13.57
N ALA A 440 -12.01 -6.01 -14.62
CA ALA A 440 -11.62 -6.33 -15.99
C ALA A 440 -10.39 -5.53 -16.47
N ILE A 441 -10.27 -4.24 -16.14
CA ILE A 441 -9.06 -3.44 -16.42
C ILE A 441 -7.82 -4.07 -15.78
N SER A 442 -7.94 -4.61 -14.56
CA SER A 442 -6.84 -5.27 -13.88
C SER A 442 -6.33 -6.50 -14.63
N ILE A 443 -7.21 -7.23 -15.34
CA ILE A 443 -6.81 -8.37 -16.20
C ILE A 443 -5.93 -7.88 -17.36
N PHE A 444 -6.33 -6.81 -18.04
CA PHE A 444 -5.50 -6.20 -19.10
C PHE A 444 -4.16 -5.69 -18.56
N ALA A 445 -4.15 -5.11 -17.37
CA ALA A 445 -2.92 -4.68 -16.71
C ALA A 445 -1.98 -5.88 -16.47
N VAL A 446 -2.51 -7.01 -15.97
CA VAL A 446 -1.76 -8.25 -15.74
C VAL A 446 -1.22 -8.82 -17.04
N LEU A 447 -2.03 -8.86 -18.10
CA LEU A 447 -1.61 -9.30 -19.44
C LEU A 447 -0.49 -8.41 -19.99
N GLY A 448 -0.62 -7.08 -19.86
CA GLY A 448 0.42 -6.14 -20.25
C GLY A 448 1.74 -6.44 -19.53
N SER A 449 1.68 -6.66 -18.22
CA SER A 449 2.87 -7.02 -17.43
C SER A 449 3.52 -8.33 -17.90
N ALA A 450 2.72 -9.36 -18.24
CA ALA A 450 3.24 -10.64 -18.72
C ALA A 450 3.90 -10.48 -20.09
N CYS A 451 3.26 -9.78 -21.03
CA CYS A 451 3.83 -9.47 -22.34
C CYS A 451 5.13 -8.68 -22.21
N GLY A 452 5.17 -7.64 -21.36
CA GLY A 452 6.35 -6.83 -21.14
C GLY A 452 7.54 -7.62 -20.58
N LEU A 453 7.28 -8.52 -19.62
CA LEU A 453 8.32 -9.38 -19.03
C LEU A 453 8.90 -10.37 -20.04
N LEU A 454 8.04 -10.98 -20.88
CA LEU A 454 8.47 -11.87 -21.95
C LEU A 454 9.29 -11.13 -23.02
N LEU A 455 8.83 -9.93 -23.42
CA LEU A 455 9.50 -9.12 -24.43
C LEU A 455 10.85 -8.60 -23.95
N ILE A 456 10.94 -8.05 -22.74
CA ILE A 456 12.23 -7.56 -22.23
C ILE A 456 13.21 -8.71 -22.04
N GLY A 457 12.77 -9.86 -21.52
CA GLY A 457 13.66 -11.03 -21.40
C GLY A 457 14.19 -11.53 -22.75
N ASP A 458 13.39 -11.49 -23.82
CA ASP A 458 13.82 -11.86 -25.17
C ASP A 458 14.68 -10.77 -25.84
N LEU A 459 14.33 -9.49 -25.68
CA LEU A 459 15.05 -8.37 -26.28
C LEU A 459 16.40 -8.10 -25.61
N SER A 460 16.50 -8.24 -24.28
CA SER A 460 17.77 -8.06 -23.57
C SER A 460 18.79 -9.11 -24.01
N GLU A 461 18.37 -10.36 -24.20
CA GLU A 461 19.22 -11.45 -24.70
C GLU A 461 19.66 -11.21 -26.16
N ARG A 462 18.77 -10.71 -27.02
CA ARG A 462 19.10 -10.41 -28.43
C ARG A 462 20.04 -9.21 -28.59
N PHE A 463 19.84 -8.17 -27.79
CA PHE A 463 20.64 -6.95 -27.87
C PHE A 463 21.89 -7.00 -26.99
N GLY A 464 21.94 -7.90 -26.01
CA GLY A 464 22.97 -7.89 -24.98
C GLY A 464 22.90 -6.66 -24.07
N SER A 465 21.75 -5.97 -24.04
CA SER A 465 21.54 -4.78 -23.20
C SER A 465 20.07 -4.55 -22.85
N PHE A 466 19.79 -4.42 -21.56
CA PHE A 466 18.51 -3.94 -21.04
C PHE A 466 18.23 -2.50 -21.47
N GLY A 467 19.26 -1.64 -21.57
CA GLY A 467 19.11 -0.25 -22.02
C GLY A 467 18.50 -0.13 -23.41
N GLU A 468 18.96 -0.94 -24.36
CA GLU A 468 18.41 -0.98 -25.72
C GLU A 468 17.00 -1.59 -25.74
N ALA A 469 16.78 -2.66 -24.99
CA ALA A 469 15.47 -3.29 -24.85
C ALA A 469 14.41 -2.32 -24.29
N PHE A 470 14.74 -1.56 -23.24
CA PHE A 470 13.85 -0.55 -22.67
C PHE A 470 13.70 0.68 -23.57
N SER A 471 14.72 1.04 -24.35
CA SER A 471 14.62 2.10 -25.34
C SER A 471 13.57 1.76 -26.40
N LEU A 472 13.53 0.52 -26.89
CA LEU A 472 12.48 0.06 -27.79
C LEU A 472 11.11 0.02 -27.11
N LEU A 473 11.05 -0.48 -25.87
CA LEU A 473 9.77 -0.58 -25.13
C LEU A 473 9.23 0.79 -24.68
N SER A 474 10.03 1.86 -24.73
CA SER A 474 9.63 3.23 -24.41
C SER A 474 8.50 3.77 -25.31
N VAL A 475 8.24 3.12 -26.44
CA VAL A 475 7.05 3.38 -27.26
C VAL A 475 5.76 3.22 -26.44
N CYS A 476 5.72 2.28 -25.48
CA CYS A 476 4.53 2.05 -24.64
C CYS A 476 4.15 3.28 -23.79
N PRO A 477 5.03 3.85 -22.93
CA PRO A 477 4.70 5.06 -22.19
C PRO A 477 4.46 6.28 -23.09
N ILE A 478 5.09 6.39 -24.26
CA ILE A 478 4.78 7.45 -25.24
C ILE A 478 3.32 7.34 -25.71
N LEU A 479 2.89 6.13 -26.08
CA LEU A 479 1.49 5.87 -26.45
C LEU A 479 0.54 6.16 -25.28
N VAL A 480 0.91 5.85 -24.05
CA VAL A 480 0.12 6.20 -22.87
C VAL A 480 -0.03 7.72 -22.73
N VAL A 481 1.05 8.48 -22.90
CA VAL A 481 0.99 9.96 -22.86
C VAL A 481 0.03 10.48 -23.92
N LEU A 482 0.10 9.97 -25.16
CA LEU A 482 -0.82 10.33 -26.23
C LEU A 482 -2.27 9.98 -25.88
N LEU A 483 -2.53 8.77 -25.37
CA LEU A 483 -3.87 8.34 -24.97
C LEU A 483 -4.44 9.20 -23.84
N VAL A 484 -3.64 9.52 -22.83
CA VAL A 484 -4.05 10.40 -21.72
C VAL A 484 -4.34 11.80 -22.24
N LEU A 485 -3.48 12.37 -23.09
CA LEU A 485 -3.67 13.73 -23.61
C LEU A 485 -4.87 13.85 -24.55
N ILE A 486 -5.20 12.81 -25.33
CA ILE A 486 -6.29 12.83 -26.32
C ILE A 486 -7.63 12.42 -25.70
N PHE A 487 -7.68 11.31 -24.97
CA PHE A 487 -8.95 10.67 -24.58
C PHE A 487 -9.40 10.94 -23.15
N PHE A 488 -8.50 11.34 -22.25
CA PHE A 488 -8.88 11.52 -20.84
C PHE A 488 -9.46 12.92 -20.64
N PRO A 489 -10.61 13.04 -19.95
CA PRO A 489 -11.16 14.34 -19.58
C PRO A 489 -10.28 15.00 -18.53
N GLU A 490 -10.25 16.34 -18.50
CA GLU A 490 -9.63 17.06 -17.39
C GLU A 490 -10.58 17.03 -16.18
N SER A 491 -10.08 16.59 -15.03
CA SER A 491 -10.86 16.43 -13.80
C SER A 491 -10.97 17.73 -12.98
N LYS A 492 -10.44 18.84 -13.47
CA LYS A 492 -10.44 20.12 -12.75
C LYS A 492 -11.84 20.74 -12.78
N ASN A 493 -12.41 20.99 -11.60
CA ASN A 493 -13.69 21.70 -11.40
C ASN A 493 -14.91 21.05 -12.09
N ARG A 494 -14.96 19.72 -12.18
CA ARG A 494 -16.16 18.99 -12.62
C ARG A 494 -16.57 18.01 -11.54
N GLU A 495 -17.85 17.99 -11.20
CA GLU A 495 -18.39 17.04 -10.24
C GLU A 495 -18.49 15.64 -10.88
N LEU A 496 -18.53 14.59 -10.06
CA LEU A 496 -18.65 13.21 -10.56
C LEU A 496 -19.90 13.02 -11.43
N GLU A 497 -20.95 13.77 -11.10
CA GLU A 497 -22.24 13.83 -11.77
C GLU A 497 -22.15 14.47 -13.17
N ASP A 498 -21.27 15.45 -13.37
CA ASP A 498 -21.00 16.05 -14.70
C ASP A 498 -20.31 15.07 -15.66
N LEU A 499 -19.56 14.10 -15.11
CA LEU A 499 -18.80 13.10 -15.89
C LEU A 499 -19.62 11.85 -16.21
N ASN A 500 -20.65 11.57 -15.38
CA ASN A 500 -21.56 10.44 -15.49
C ASN A 500 -23.02 10.93 -15.37
N PRO A 501 -23.57 11.59 -16.42
CA PRO A 501 -24.95 12.07 -16.41
C PRO A 501 -26.00 10.95 -16.26
N GLU A 502 -25.59 9.68 -16.44
CA GLU A 502 -26.39 8.48 -16.17
C GLU A 502 -26.69 8.28 -14.67
N ASP A 503 -25.91 8.89 -13.77
CA ASP A 503 -26.15 8.83 -12.32
C ASP A 503 -27.21 9.85 -11.84
N LEU A 504 -27.63 10.79 -12.70
CA LEU A 504 -28.58 11.87 -12.37
C LEU A 504 -30.07 11.51 -12.58
N ALA A 505 -30.42 10.27 -12.91
CA ALA A 505 -31.82 9.89 -13.18
C ALA A 505 -32.31 8.68 -12.37
N SER A 506 -33.01 8.97 -11.26
CA SER A 506 -34.19 8.20 -10.82
C SER A 506 -35.11 8.90 -9.79
N ASP A 507 -34.76 10.09 -9.27
CA ASP A 507 -35.61 10.82 -8.30
C ASP A 507 -36.13 12.21 -8.78
N GLU A 508 -35.82 12.66 -10.01
CA GLU A 508 -36.32 13.95 -10.56
C GLU A 508 -36.85 13.86 -12.01
N LEU A 509 -37.64 12.83 -12.33
CA LEU A 509 -38.53 12.82 -13.50
C LEU A 509 -39.95 12.41 -13.14
#